data_AF-A0A6P1BMY6-F1
#
_entry.id   AF-A0A6P1BMY6-F1
#
_cell.length_a   1.000
_cell.length_b   1.000
_cell.length_c   1.000
_cell.angle_alpha   90.00
_cell.angle_beta   90.00
_cell.angle_gamma   90.00
#
_symmetry.space_group_name_H-M   'P 1'
#
loop_
_entity.id
_entity.type
_entity.pdbx_description
1 polymer ?
#
loop_
_entity_poly.entity_id
_entity_poly.type
_entity_poly.pdbx_seq_one_letter_code
_entity_poly.pdbx_strand_id
1 'polypeptide(L)' 'MSATSGDRFGAAGKQADSASDAAKTLIMRGNRLDSRDLFSTERELIIVHGEEHYRLRLTSQNKLILTK' A
#
# COMPACT_ATOMS: atom_id res chain seq x y z
N MET A 1 26.15 -41.49 -31.23
CA MET A 1 26.30 -40.02 -31.21
C MET A 1 25.04 -39.41 -31.80
N SER A 2 24.16 -38.84 -30.97
CA SER A 2 22.98 -38.11 -31.47
C SER A 2 22.55 -37.03 -30.47
N ALA A 3 22.60 -35.80 -30.97
CA ALA A 3 21.82 -34.59 -30.66
C ALA A 3 21.64 -34.16 -29.20
N THR A 4 22.22 -33.00 -28.93
CA THR A 4 21.86 -32.07 -27.87
C THR A 4 20.42 -31.58 -28.10
N SER A 5 19.62 -31.48 -27.03
CA SER A 5 18.45 -30.60 -27.02
C SER A 5 18.39 -29.98 -25.65
N GLY A 6 18.82 -28.72 -25.58
CA GLY A 6 18.70 -27.90 -24.41
C GLY A 6 17.25 -27.49 -24.23
N ASP A 7 16.74 -27.60 -23.02
CA ASP A 7 15.54 -26.89 -22.63
C ASP A 7 15.85 -25.92 -21.51
N ARG A 8 15.63 -24.64 -21.84
CA ARG A 8 15.80 -23.48 -20.97
C ARG A 8 14.62 -23.45 -20.01
N PHE A 9 14.81 -23.92 -18.79
CA PHE A 9 13.83 -23.62 -17.75
C PHE A 9 14.01 -22.18 -17.29
N GLY A 10 13.09 -21.37 -17.81
CA GLY A 10 13.05 -19.94 -17.75
C GLY A 10 13.01 -19.40 -16.32
N ALA A 11 13.52 -18.17 -16.25
CA ALA A 11 13.55 -17.30 -15.10
C ALA A 11 12.26 -17.41 -14.27
N ALA A 12 12.43 -17.75 -12.99
CA ALA A 12 11.49 -17.40 -11.94
C ALA A 12 11.39 -15.88 -11.90
N GLY A 13 10.51 -15.33 -12.74
CA GLY A 13 10.01 -13.98 -12.61
C GLY A 13 9.37 -13.90 -11.24
N LYS A 14 10.12 -13.35 -10.28
CA LYS A 14 9.60 -12.91 -9.00
C LYS A 14 8.41 -12.02 -9.33
N GLN A 15 7.21 -12.54 -9.10
CA GLN A 15 6.01 -11.74 -8.91
C GLN A 15 6.31 -10.87 -7.70
N ALA A 16 7.02 -9.77 -7.94
CA ALA A 16 7.04 -8.65 -7.04
C ALA A 16 5.60 -8.18 -7.03
N ASP A 17 4.93 -8.48 -5.91
CA ASP A 17 3.60 -8.06 -5.56
C ASP A 17 3.26 -6.74 -6.23
N SER A 18 2.38 -6.84 -7.22
CA SER A 18 1.62 -5.70 -7.71
C SER A 18 0.59 -5.30 -6.64
N ALA A 19 1.05 -5.07 -5.41
CA ALA A 19 0.37 -4.30 -4.38
C ALA A 19 0.37 -2.80 -4.74
N SER A 20 0.41 -2.51 -6.05
CA SER A 20 0.45 -1.19 -6.63
C SER A 20 -1.00 -0.70 -6.71
N ASP A 21 -1.31 0.23 -5.82
CA ASP A 21 -2.42 1.16 -5.96
C ASP A 21 -3.82 0.52 -5.95
N ALA A 22 -4.13 -0.22 -4.88
CA ALA A 22 -5.52 -0.54 -4.57
C ALA A 22 -6.24 0.77 -4.19
N ALA A 23 -6.76 1.47 -5.19
CA ALA A 23 -7.51 2.71 -5.03
C ALA A 23 -8.67 2.47 -4.06
N LYS A 24 -8.62 3.16 -2.92
CA LYS A 24 -9.61 3.03 -1.86
C LYS A 24 -10.60 4.18 -1.92
N THR A 25 -11.88 3.86 -2.03
CA THR A 25 -12.94 4.86 -1.95
C THR A 25 -13.28 5.15 -0.49
N LEU A 26 -13.25 6.41 -0.10
CA LEU A 26 -13.58 6.89 1.25
C LEU A 26 -14.77 7.84 1.15
N ILE A 27 -15.77 7.66 2.02
CA ILE A 27 -16.97 8.51 2.03
C ILE A 27 -16.80 9.62 3.07
N MET A 28 -16.66 10.87 2.61
CA MET A 28 -16.74 12.03 3.50
C MET A 28 -18.19 12.36 3.84
N ARG A 29 -18.47 12.54 5.13
CA ARG A 29 -19.76 13.04 5.62
C ARG A 29 -19.58 14.48 6.08
N GLY A 30 -19.86 15.42 5.17
CA GLY A 30 -19.56 16.83 5.37
C GLY A 30 -18.05 17.05 5.46
N ASN A 31 -17.56 17.49 6.61
CA ASN A 31 -16.13 17.68 6.89
C ASN A 31 -15.53 16.57 7.78
N ARG A 32 -16.19 15.41 7.86
CA ARG A 32 -15.79 14.30 8.73
C ARG A 32 -15.50 13.05 7.92
N LEU A 33 -14.49 12.31 8.37
CA LEU A 33 -14.14 11.00 7.87
C LEU A 33 -13.97 10.06 9.06
N ASP A 34 -14.41 8.81 8.92
CA ASP A 34 -14.20 7.81 9.96
C ASP A 34 -12.77 7.27 9.88
N SER A 35 -12.06 7.29 11.01
CA SER A 35 -10.70 6.75 11.09
C SER A 35 -10.66 5.24 10.87
N ARG A 36 -11.74 4.53 11.16
CA ARG A 36 -11.86 3.09 10.86
C ARG A 36 -11.83 2.83 9.37
N ASP A 37 -12.51 3.70 8.60
CA ASP A 37 -12.53 3.58 7.14
C ASP A 37 -11.16 3.94 6.56
N LEU A 38 -10.44 4.90 7.14
CA LEU A 38 -9.05 5.19 6.75
C LEU A 38 -8.14 3.98 6.98
N PHE A 39 -8.15 3.43 8.19
CA PHE A 39 -7.20 2.40 8.64
C PHE A 39 -7.70 0.95 8.51
N SER A 40 -8.72 0.71 7.66
CA SER A 40 -9.33 -0.63 7.52
C SER A 40 -8.38 -1.67 6.94
N THR A 41 -7.40 -1.25 6.13
CA THR A 41 -6.44 -2.12 5.45
C THR A 41 -5.07 -2.03 6.11
N GLU A 42 -4.63 -0.82 6.39
CA GLU A 42 -3.31 -0.51 6.97
C GLU A 42 -3.49 0.43 8.16
N ARG A 43 -2.57 0.43 9.12
CA ARG A 43 -2.61 1.32 10.30
C ARG A 43 -1.86 2.64 10.11
N GLU A 44 -1.43 2.90 8.87
CA GLU A 44 -0.69 4.08 8.46
C GLU A 44 -1.19 4.55 7.09
N LEU A 45 -1.20 5.86 6.87
CA LEU A 45 -1.54 6.49 5.60
C LEU A 45 -0.56 7.63 5.32
N ILE A 46 -0.12 7.73 4.07
CA ILE A 46 0.68 8.86 3.61
C ILE A 46 -0.25 9.90 2.99
N ILE A 47 -0.17 11.13 3.46
CA ILE A 47 -0.85 12.30 2.93
C ILE A 47 0.21 13.14 2.22
N VAL A 48 0.15 13.18 0.90
CA VAL A 48 1.01 14.05 0.10
C VAL A 48 0.39 15.45 0.10
N HIS A 49 1.13 16.43 0.59
CA HIS A 49 0.72 17.83 0.64
C HIS A 49 1.81 18.70 0.04
N GLY A 50 1.61 19.15 -1.20
CA GLY A 50 2.65 19.84 -1.96
C GLY A 50 3.83 18.91 -2.23
N GLU A 51 5.02 19.33 -1.80
CA GLU A 51 6.25 18.53 -1.87
C GLU A 51 6.51 17.72 -0.59
N GLU A 52 5.64 17.86 0.41
CA GLU A 52 5.80 17.21 1.70
C GLU A 52 4.94 15.95 1.82
N HIS A 53 5.49 14.97 2.52
CA HIS A 53 4.80 13.73 2.84
C HIS A 53 4.51 13.71 4.33
N TYR A 54 3.23 13.69 4.68
CA TYR A 54 2.79 13.50 6.05
C TYR A 54 2.37 12.06 6.26
N ARG A 55 2.60 11.51 7.44
CA ARG A 55 2.17 10.17 7.83
C ARG A 55 1.14 10.27 8.94
N LEU A 56 -0.09 9.90 8.62
CA LEU A 56 -1.15 9.73 9.61
C LEU A 56 -1.16 8.26 10.04
N ARG A 57 -0.98 7.98 11.33
CA ARG A 57 -1.01 6.60 11.86
C ARG A 57 -1.91 6.46 13.07
N LEU A 58 -2.46 5.26 13.24
CA LEU A 58 -3.16 4.85 14.46
C LEU A 58 -2.18 4.23 15.45
N THR A 59 -2.09 4.80 16.66
CA THR A 59 -1.28 4.25 17.76
C THR A 59 -1.99 3.09 18.46
N SER A 60 -1.24 2.30 19.25
CA SER A 60 -1.81 1.24 20.10
C SER A 60 -2.77 1.75 21.17
N GLN A 61 -2.77 3.05 21.48
CA GLN A 61 -3.73 3.71 22.37
C GLN A 61 -4.98 4.21 21.62
N ASN A 62 -5.20 3.78 20.37
CA ASN A 62 -6.28 4.23 19.49
C ASN A 62 -6.27 5.75 19.22
N LYS A 63 -5.14 6.43 19.46
CA LYS A 63 -4.95 7.85 19.10
C LYS A 63 -4.35 7.96 17.71
N LEU A 64 -4.81 8.95 16.96
CA LEU A 64 -4.23 9.33 15.67
C LEU A 64 -3.06 10.27 15.91
N ILE A 65 -1.95 10.01 15.22
CA ILE A 65 -0.82 10.93 15.18
C ILE A 65 -0.52 11.28 13.72
N LEU A 66 -0.23 12.55 13.48
CA LEU A 66 0.28 13.04 12.20
C LEU A 66 1.76 13.37 12.40
N THR A 67 2.62 12.77 11.60
CA THR A 67 4.04 13.10 11.53
C THR A 67 4.38 13.60 10.14
N LYS A 68 5.49 14.31 10.03
CA LYS A 68 6.15 14.62 8.77
C LYS A 68 7.19 13.54 8.46
#